data_AF-A0A1F3TUA3-F1
#
_entry.id   AF-A0A1F3TUA3-F1
#
_cell.length_a   1.000
_cell.length_b   1.000
_cell.length_c   1.000
_cell.angle_alpha   90.00
_cell.angle_beta   90.00
_cell.angle_gamma   90.00
#
_symmetry.space_group_name_H-M   'P 1'
#
loop_
_entity.id
_entity.type
_entity.pdbx_description
1 polymer ?
#
loop_
_entity_poly.entity_id
_entity_poly.type
_entity_poly.pdbx_seq_one_letter_code
_entity_poly.pdbx_strand_id
1 'polypeptide(L)'
;MDLLEKVKAARAEGSFEKTMAILNEEVAKNPENSVVHLQVAWTHDALGKEHDAIPAYEKAISMGLQGQDLSDAYLGLGSTYRTIGEYTKSKDVFDKAATTSDTSIKDYNGALLFYSDKLDQKFN
;
A
#
# COMPACT_ATOMS: atom_id res chain seq x y z
N MET A 1 17.94 -7.92 -13.56
CA MET A 1 17.54 -7.25 -12.31
C MET A 1 16.12 -7.66 -12.00
N ASP A 2 15.87 -8.05 -10.75
CA ASP A 2 14.53 -8.27 -10.22
C ASP A 2 13.70 -6.97 -10.28
N LEU A 3 12.37 -7.09 -10.29
CA LEU A 3 11.44 -5.96 -10.33
C LEU A 3 11.75 -4.91 -9.26
N LEU A 4 11.91 -5.35 -8.01
CA LEU A 4 12.10 -4.44 -6.88
C LEU A 4 13.42 -3.68 -7.01
N GLU A 5 14.46 -4.32 -7.53
CA GLU A 5 15.74 -3.68 -7.77
C GLU A 5 15.66 -2.63 -8.89
N LYS A 6 14.90 -2.89 -9.96
CA LYS A 6 14.63 -1.88 -11.00
C LYS A 6 13.86 -0.68 -10.44
N VAL A 7 12.82 -0.93 -9.65
CA VAL A 7 11.97 0.11 -9.04
C VAL A 7 12.77 0.96 -8.07
N LYS A 8 13.56 0.34 -7.17
CA LYS A 8 14.43 1.05 -6.23
C LYS A 8 15.44 1.93 -6.95
N ALA A 9 16.11 1.41 -7.98
CA ALA A 9 17.07 2.18 -8.77
C ALA A 9 16.40 3.40 -9.44
N ALA A 10 15.25 3.21 -10.09
CA ALA A 10 14.51 4.31 -10.72
C ALA A 10 14.04 5.37 -9.71
N ARG A 11 13.58 4.96 -8.53
CA ARG A 11 13.20 5.88 -7.45
C ARG A 11 14.40 6.64 -6.87
N ALA A 12 15.56 5.98 -6.74
CA ALA A 12 16.78 6.62 -6.25
C ALA A 12 17.30 7.71 -7.21
N GLU A 13 17.01 7.58 -8.50
CA GLU A 13 17.24 8.62 -9.52
C GLU A 13 16.22 9.76 -9.45
N GLY A 14 15.19 9.67 -8.60
CA GLY A 14 14.12 10.67 -8.46
C GLY A 14 13.11 10.68 -9.61
N SER A 15 13.16 9.70 -10.52
CA SER A 15 12.28 9.66 -11.69
C SER A 15 11.10 8.70 -11.47
N PHE A 16 10.02 9.25 -10.92
CA PHE A 16 8.76 8.52 -10.78
C PHE A 16 8.13 8.16 -12.13
N GLU A 17 8.39 8.94 -13.19
CA GLU A 17 7.96 8.62 -14.56
C GLU A 17 8.63 7.34 -15.05
N LYS A 18 9.94 7.19 -14.83
CA LYS A 18 10.68 5.97 -15.16
C LYS A 18 10.19 4.79 -14.32
N THR A 19 9.91 5.00 -13.03
CA THR A 19 9.28 3.97 -12.18
C THR A 19 7.94 3.53 -12.74
N MET A 20 7.06 4.45 -13.11
CA MET A 20 5.75 4.11 -13.68
C MET A 20 5.86 3.42 -15.04
N ALA A 21 6.84 3.78 -15.88
CA ALA A 21 7.07 3.10 -17.15
C ALA A 21 7.46 1.62 -16.94
N ILE A 22 8.37 1.36 -15.99
CA ILE A 22 8.77 -0.01 -15.61
C ILE A 22 7.56 -0.78 -15.07
N LEU A 23 6.79 -0.17 -14.17
CA LEU A 23 5.64 -0.84 -13.56
C LEU A 23 4.55 -1.14 -14.57
N ASN A 24 4.25 -0.23 -15.50
CA ASN A 24 3.27 -0.46 -16.56
C ASN A 24 3.68 -1.61 -17.48
N GLU A 25 4.97 -1.70 -17.82
CA GLU A 25 5.49 -2.83 -18.60
C GLU A 25 5.32 -4.15 -17.85
N GLU A 26 5.57 -4.16 -16.54
CA GLU A 26 5.46 -5.37 -15.72
C GLU A 26 4.00 -5.77 -15.45
N VAL A 27 3.09 -4.79 -15.29
CA VAL A 27 1.63 -5.04 -15.27
C VAL A 27 1.16 -5.65 -16.59
N ALA A 28 1.66 -5.17 -17.73
CA ALA A 28 1.28 -5.71 -19.04
C ALA A 28 1.76 -7.16 -19.24
N LYS A 29 2.92 -7.53 -18.68
CA LYS A 29 3.47 -8.88 -18.74
C LYS A 29 2.81 -9.83 -17.74
N ASN A 30 2.60 -9.36 -16.51
CA ASN A 30 2.14 -10.14 -15.38
C ASN A 30 1.01 -9.39 -14.64
N PRO A 31 -0.19 -9.30 -15.25
CA PRO A 31 -1.28 -8.49 -14.70
C PRO A 31 -1.80 -8.98 -13.35
N GLU A 32 -1.51 -10.24 -12.99
CA GLU A 32 -1.92 -10.87 -11.74
C GLU A 32 -0.84 -10.84 -10.64
N ASN A 33 0.29 -10.16 -10.88
CA ASN A 33 1.32 -10.02 -9.87
C ASN A 33 0.92 -8.95 -8.85
N SER A 34 0.51 -9.39 -7.65
CA SER A 34 0.08 -8.54 -6.54
C SER A 34 1.17 -7.56 -6.07
N VAL A 35 2.45 -7.95 -6.11
CA VAL A 35 3.59 -7.09 -5.74
C VAL A 35 3.76 -5.94 -6.72
N VAL A 36 3.51 -6.16 -8.02
CA VAL A 36 3.55 -5.07 -9.01
C VAL A 36 2.49 -4.01 -8.69
N HIS A 37 1.26 -4.43 -8.37
CA HIS A 37 0.18 -3.50 -8.00
C HIS A 37 0.50 -2.74 -6.70
N LEU A 38 1.15 -3.38 -5.73
CA LEU A 38 1.66 -2.70 -4.53
C LEU A 38 2.67 -1.60 -4.89
N GLN A 39 3.63 -1.91 -5.78
CA GLN A 39 4.61 -0.91 -6.21
C GLN A 39 3.97 0.24 -7.01
N VAL A 40 2.92 -0.02 -7.79
CA VAL A 40 2.12 1.02 -8.45
C VAL A 40 1.46 1.93 -7.40
N ALA A 41 0.79 1.35 -6.41
CA ALA A 41 0.15 2.09 -5.33
C ALA A 41 1.14 3.01 -4.59
N TRP A 42 2.29 2.47 -4.18
CA TRP A 42 3.37 3.22 -3.55
C TRP A 42 3.90 4.37 -4.42
N THR A 43 3.96 4.17 -5.73
CA THR A 43 4.46 5.19 -6.66
C THR A 43 3.45 6.33 -6.78
N HIS A 44 2.15 6.03 -6.84
CA HIS A 44 1.12 7.06 -6.81
C HIS A 44 1.07 7.81 -5.48
N ASP A 45 1.20 7.10 -4.36
CA ASP A 45 1.20 7.69 -3.01
C ASP A 45 2.41 8.63 -2.83
N ALA A 46 3.60 8.20 -3.26
CA ALA A 46 4.81 9.04 -3.26
C ALA A 46 4.71 10.29 -4.15
N LEU A 47 3.81 10.27 -5.14
CA LEU A 47 3.50 11.40 -6.03
C LEU A 47 2.38 12.31 -5.48
N GLY A 48 1.81 12.02 -4.32
CA GLY A 48 0.63 12.73 -3.80
C GLY A 48 -0.61 12.53 -4.67
N LYS A 49 -0.73 11.35 -5.28
CA LYS A 49 -1.89 10.93 -6.08
C LYS A 49 -2.68 9.88 -5.32
N GLU A 50 -3.18 10.27 -4.15
CA GLU A 50 -3.81 9.36 -3.19
C GLU A 50 -5.01 8.63 -3.80
N HIS A 51 -5.83 9.33 -4.59
CA HIS A 51 -6.98 8.74 -5.27
C HIS A 51 -6.60 7.66 -6.29
N ASP A 52 -5.44 7.78 -6.94
CA ASP A 52 -4.94 6.76 -7.87
C ASP A 52 -4.27 5.59 -7.12
N ALA A 53 -3.71 5.83 -5.94
CA ALA A 53 -3.04 4.82 -5.13
C ALA A 53 -4.04 3.80 -4.52
N ILE A 54 -5.21 4.26 -4.08
CA ILE A 54 -6.26 3.44 -3.46
C ILE A 54 -6.62 2.20 -4.28
N PRO A 55 -7.06 2.29 -5.55
CA PRO A 55 -7.45 1.13 -6.33
C PRO A 55 -6.29 0.16 -6.57
N ALA A 56 -5.05 0.66 -6.63
CA ALA A 56 -3.87 -0.18 -6.78
C ALA A 56 -3.57 -0.98 -5.49
N TYR A 57 -3.70 -0.37 -4.30
CA TYR A 57 -3.59 -1.08 -3.03
C TYR A 57 -4.68 -2.14 -2.87
N GLU A 58 -5.94 -1.77 -3.12
CA GLU A 58 -7.09 -2.68 -3.00
C GLU A 58 -6.92 -3.88 -3.93
N LYS A 59 -6.48 -3.62 -5.17
CA LYS A 59 -6.18 -4.69 -6.14
C LYS A 59 -5.07 -5.60 -5.63
N ALA A 60 -3.95 -5.05 -5.17
CA ALA A 60 -2.83 -5.83 -4.64
C ALA A 60 -3.28 -6.74 -3.49
N ILE A 61 -4.01 -6.21 -2.52
CA ILE A 61 -4.56 -6.96 -1.38
C ILE A 61 -5.52 -8.06 -1.87
N SER A 62 -6.43 -7.75 -2.80
CA SER A 62 -7.40 -8.72 -3.33
C SER A 62 -6.75 -9.88 -4.08
N MET A 63 -5.55 -9.66 -4.63
CA MET A 63 -4.75 -10.66 -5.35
C MET A 63 -3.92 -11.56 -4.42
N GLY A 64 -4.05 -11.41 -3.11
CA GLY A 64 -3.42 -12.30 -2.14
C GLY A 64 -1.96 -11.98 -1.88
N LEU A 65 -1.64 -10.70 -1.68
CA LEU A 65 -0.39 -10.32 -0.99
C LEU A 65 -0.25 -11.11 0.31
N GLN A 66 0.99 -11.38 0.70
CA GLN A 66 1.33 -12.09 1.93
C GLN A 66 2.54 -11.40 2.56
N GLY A 67 2.83 -11.72 3.82
CA GLY A 67 4.08 -11.29 4.42
C GLY A 67 4.13 -9.79 4.67
N GLN A 68 5.34 -9.25 4.56
CA GLN A 68 5.62 -7.83 4.67
C GLN A 68 4.83 -7.00 3.64
N ASP A 69 4.69 -7.49 2.41
CA ASP A 69 4.00 -6.75 1.35
C ASP A 69 2.52 -6.52 1.69
N LEU A 70 1.86 -7.49 2.33
CA LEU A 70 0.47 -7.34 2.76
C LEU A 70 0.34 -6.29 3.87
N SER A 71 1.23 -6.34 4.86
CA SER A 71 1.31 -5.34 5.95
C SER A 71 1.53 -3.93 5.41
N ASP A 72 2.45 -3.81 4.47
CA ASP A 72 2.80 -2.58 3.76
C ASP A 72 1.62 -2.03 2.95
N ALA A 73 0.85 -2.90 2.30
CA ALA A 73 -0.34 -2.51 1.55
C ALA A 73 -1.44 -1.98 2.47
N TYR A 74 -1.70 -2.63 3.61
CA TYR A 74 -2.67 -2.14 4.59
C TYR A 74 -2.24 -0.81 5.22
N LEU A 75 -0.96 -0.68 5.57
CA LEU A 75 -0.41 0.56 6.12
C LEU A 75 -0.53 1.71 5.11
N GLY A 76 -0.15 1.45 3.86
CA GLY A 76 -0.27 2.38 2.76
C GLY A 76 -1.71 2.82 2.55
N LEU A 77 -2.62 1.86 2.30
CA LEU A 77 -4.03 2.14 2.04
C LEU A 77 -4.70 2.92 3.18
N GLY A 78 -4.48 2.51 4.43
CA GLY A 78 -5.05 3.19 5.59
C GLY A 78 -4.52 4.62 5.72
N SER A 79 -3.21 4.83 5.46
CA SER A 79 -2.60 6.16 5.44
C SER A 79 -3.14 7.03 4.32
N THR A 80 -3.28 6.48 3.11
CA THR A 80 -3.83 7.18 1.94
C THR A 80 -5.26 7.64 2.20
N TYR A 81 -6.13 6.78 2.75
CA TYR A 81 -7.49 7.18 3.15
C TYR A 81 -7.49 8.30 4.20
N ARG A 82 -6.57 8.27 5.16
CA ARG A 82 -6.42 9.34 6.17
C ARG A 82 -6.00 10.67 5.53
N THR A 83 -5.11 10.63 4.54
CA THR A 83 -4.62 11.82 3.83
C THR A 83 -5.75 12.53 3.08
N ILE A 84 -6.66 11.79 2.46
CA ILE A 84 -7.81 12.35 1.76
C ILE A 84 -9.02 12.66 2.66
N GLY A 85 -8.88 12.48 3.98
CA GLY A 85 -9.94 12.77 4.97
C GLY A 85 -11.00 11.68 5.13
N GLU A 86 -10.83 10.53 4.50
CA GLU A 86 -11.73 9.38 4.59
C GLU A 86 -11.41 8.53 5.84
N TYR A 87 -11.56 9.15 7.02
CA TYR A 87 -11.10 8.59 8.29
C TYR A 87 -11.80 7.29 8.68
N THR A 88 -13.10 7.16 8.38
CA THR A 88 -13.85 5.92 8.63
C THR A 88 -13.26 4.76 7.84
N LYS A 89 -12.98 4.95 6.54
CA LYS A 89 -12.35 3.92 5.71
C LYS A 89 -10.94 3.60 6.17
N SER A 90 -10.18 4.62 6.57
CA SER A 90 -8.85 4.44 7.15
C SER A 90 -8.89 3.53 8.38
N LYS A 91 -9.85 3.77 9.30
CA LYS A 91 -10.06 2.92 10.47
C LYS A 91 -10.44 1.50 10.07
N ASP A 92 -11.41 1.32 9.18
CA ASP A 92 -11.84 -0.01 8.72
C ASP A 92 -10.69 -0.83 8.13
N VAL A 93 -9.79 -0.19 7.38
CA VAL A 93 -8.59 -0.81 6.81
C VAL A 93 -7.64 -1.28 7.91
N PHE A 94 -7.38 -0.45 8.92
CA PHE A 94 -6.50 -0.82 10.03
C PHE A 94 -7.11 -1.88 10.94
N ASP A 95 -8.41 -1.81 11.23
CA ASP A 95 -9.11 -2.79 12.05
C ASP A 95 -9.14 -4.17 11.35
N LYS A 96 -9.35 -4.18 10.02
CA LYS A 96 -9.23 -5.41 9.21
C LYS A 96 -7.81 -5.99 9.26
N ALA A 97 -6.79 -5.14 9.16
CA ALA A 97 -5.41 -5.57 9.25
C ALA A 97 -5.07 -6.13 10.65
N ALA A 98 -5.55 -5.51 11.72
CA ALA A 98 -5.29 -5.95 13.10
C ALA A 98 -6.03 -7.24 13.49
N THR A 99 -7.18 -7.51 12.86
CA THR A 99 -8.02 -8.70 13.13
C THR A 99 -7.76 -9.86 12.17
N THR A 100 -6.83 -9.70 11.21
CA THR A 100 -6.47 -10.77 10.28
C THR A 100 -5.86 -11.97 11.00
N SER A 101 -6.12 -13.17 10.48
CA SER A 101 -5.46 -14.39 10.95
C SER A 101 -4.05 -14.56 10.38
N ASP A 102 -3.67 -13.75 9.38
CA ASP A 102 -2.34 -13.80 8.77
C ASP A 102 -1.27 -13.40 9.80
N THR A 103 -0.44 -14.37 10.17
CA THR A 103 0.59 -14.19 11.19
C THR A 103 1.66 -13.20 10.79
N SER A 104 1.83 -12.93 9.49
CA SER A 104 2.81 -11.95 9.00
C SER A 104 2.41 -10.50 9.27
N ILE A 105 1.13 -10.24 9.56
CA ILE A 105 0.66 -8.91 9.98
C ILE A 105 0.74 -8.74 11.50
N LYS A 106 0.83 -9.83 12.27
CA LYS A 106 0.85 -9.78 13.73
C LYS A 106 2.02 -8.97 14.29
N ASP A 107 3.17 -8.98 13.61
CA ASP A 107 4.34 -8.19 14.01
C ASP A 107 4.13 -6.68 13.79
N TYR A 108 3.19 -6.30 12.92
CA TYR A 108 2.76 -4.92 12.66
C TYR A 108 1.59 -4.44 13.52
N ASN A 109 1.03 -5.31 14.37
CA ASN A 109 -0.12 -4.98 15.21
C ASN A 109 0.11 -3.73 16.07
N GLY A 110 1.34 -3.49 16.54
CA GLY A 110 1.66 -2.29 17.31
C GLY A 110 1.49 -0.99 16.52
N ALA A 111 1.91 -0.97 15.26
CA ALA A 111 1.77 0.20 14.39
C ALA A 111 0.31 0.39 13.94
N LEU A 112 -0.36 -0.70 13.56
CA LEU A 112 -1.76 -0.66 13.11
C LEU A 112 -2.70 -0.21 14.24
N LEU A 113 -2.51 -0.73 15.46
CA LEU A 113 -3.29 -0.33 16.63
C LEU A 113 -3.02 1.12 17.03
N PHE A 114 -1.76 1.57 16.94
CA PHE A 114 -1.40 2.96 17.18
C PHE A 114 -2.13 3.92 16.23
N TYR A 115 -2.23 3.56 14.94
CA TYR A 115 -2.96 4.38 13.97
C TYR A 115 -4.48 4.34 14.18
N SER A 116 -5.07 3.18 14.53
CA SER A 116 -6.51 3.09 14.84
C SER A 116 -6.88 3.92 16.09
N ASP A 117 -6.11 3.82 17.17
CA ASP A 117 -6.34 4.59 18.42
C ASP A 117 -6.21 6.12 18.20
N LYS A 118 -5.26 6.54 17.35
CA LYS A 118 -5.09 7.96 17.02
C LYS A 118 -6.22 8.53 16.16
N LEU A 119 -6.90 7.70 15.38
CA LEU A 119 -8.11 8.12 14.67
C LEU A 119 -9.24 8.34 15.69
N ASP A 120 -9.46 7.41 16.61
CA ASP A 120 -10.54 7.50 17.60
C ASP A 120 -10.44 8.74 18.51
N GLN A 121 -9.22 9.12 18.90
CA GLN A 121 -8.97 10.33 19.71
C GLN A 121 -9.25 11.65 18.98
N LYS A 122 -9.33 11.64 17.64
CA LYS A 122 -9.53 12.85 16.83
C LYS A 122 -11.01 13.11 16.51
N PHE A 123 -11.88 12.11 16.75
CA PHE A 123 -13.31 12.15 16.43
C PHE A 123 -14.24 12.02 17.65
N ASN A 124 -13.68 11.96 18.86
CA ASN A 124 -14.38 12.10 20.14
C ASN A 124 -14.06 13.46 20.78
#